data_AF-G0VCW1-F1
#
_entry.id   AF-G0VCW1-F1
#
_cell.length_a   1.000
_cell.length_b   1.000
_cell.length_c   1.000
_cell.angle_alpha   90.00
_cell.angle_beta   90.00
_cell.angle_gamma   90.00
#
_symmetry.space_group_name_H-M   'P 1'
#
loop_
_entity.id
_entity.type
_entity.pdbx_description
1 polymer ?
#
loop_
_entity_poly.entity_id
_entity_poly.type
_entity_poly.pdbx_seq_one_letter_code
_entity_poly.pdbx_strand_id
1 'polypeptide(L)'
;MDSTEPSGNVPLPDNADLLTTRELLGLLTEHRDQLQSYVTKFHPLSELEEQIEELRHKLQELQRKFDELQIERHEVTEEIEQLKICESEYVKQWQDLQGMIRDNYSDEAMKRKVQLSIRQLDEQCNQLELSLNTHTENKLDSNSLDTFVNEYLEKRKLFHLQREKLATWDAQGRLKS
;
A
#
# COMPACT_ATOMS: atom_id res chain seq x y z
N MET A 1 -19.32 14.27 56.01
CA MET A 1 -19.72 13.52 57.20
C MET A 1 -18.43 13.14 57.89
N ASP A 2 -18.14 13.83 59.00
CA ASP A 2 -16.98 13.62 59.84
C ASP A 2 -17.01 12.20 60.40
N SER A 3 -16.12 11.35 59.91
CA SER A 3 -15.79 10.09 60.58
C SER A 3 -14.79 10.43 61.67
N THR A 4 -15.29 10.67 62.88
CA THR A 4 -14.50 10.68 64.10
C THR A 4 -13.98 9.26 64.31
N GLU A 5 -12.77 8.99 63.82
CA GLU A 5 -12.04 7.78 64.18
C GLU A 5 -11.89 7.73 65.71
N PRO A 6 -12.04 6.54 66.32
CA PRO A 6 -11.91 6.42 67.76
C PRO A 6 -10.50 6.86 68.12
N SER A 7 -10.39 7.73 69.12
CA SER A 7 -9.16 7.98 69.86
C SER A 7 -8.70 6.66 70.51
N GLY A 8 -8.12 5.78 69.70
CA GLY A 8 -7.57 4.51 70.11
C GLY A 8 -6.26 4.77 70.81
N ASN A 9 -6.22 4.51 72.11
CA ASN A 9 -4.96 4.55 72.85
C ASN A 9 -4.00 3.53 72.23
N VAL A 10 -2.91 4.02 71.65
CA VAL A 10 -1.81 3.19 71.15
C VAL A 10 -1.20 2.47 72.36
N PRO A 11 -1.02 1.15 72.32
CA PRO A 11 -0.43 0.42 73.44
C PRO A 11 0.98 0.95 73.69
N LEU A 12 1.29 1.18 74.97
CA LEU A 12 2.61 1.65 75.39
C LEU A 12 3.63 0.48 75.33
N PRO A 13 4.93 0.79 75.17
CA PRO A 13 5.98 -0.21 75.25
C PRO A 13 5.96 -0.96 76.59
N ASP A 14 6.29 -2.25 76.57
CA ASP A 14 6.43 -3.06 77.79
C ASP A 14 7.38 -2.37 78.77
N ASN A 15 6.97 -2.29 80.05
CA ASN A 15 7.66 -1.61 81.15
C ASN A 15 7.50 -0.08 81.23
N ALA A 16 6.57 0.54 80.48
CA ALA A 16 6.25 1.97 80.63
C ALA A 16 5.92 2.37 82.09
N ASP A 17 5.34 1.45 82.86
CA ASP A 17 4.96 1.64 84.27
C ASP A 17 6.16 1.63 85.25
N LEU A 18 7.34 1.21 84.78
CA LEU A 18 8.57 1.14 85.59
C LEU A 18 9.46 2.38 85.44
N LEU A 19 9.13 3.30 84.53
CA LEU A 19 9.92 4.51 84.31
C LEU A 19 9.61 5.57 85.36
N THR A 20 10.68 6.18 85.88
CA THR A 20 10.55 7.38 86.72
C THR A 20 10.12 8.58 85.88
N THR A 21 9.46 9.57 86.51
CA THR A 21 8.99 10.80 85.83
C THR A 21 10.08 11.55 85.08
N ARG A 22 11.35 11.39 85.51
CA ARG A 22 12.53 11.98 84.87
C ARG A 22 12.91 11.27 83.57
N GLU A 23 12.77 9.95 83.53
CA GLU A 23 13.01 9.12 82.35
C GLU A 23 11.87 9.27 81.33
N LEU A 24 10.62 9.44 81.79
CA LEU A 24 9.48 9.80 80.93
C LEU A 24 9.68 11.16 80.25
N LEU A 25 10.18 12.16 80.99
CA LEU A 25 10.52 13.45 80.43
C LEU A 25 11.66 13.34 79.40
N GLY A 26 12.71 12.58 79.72
CA GLY A 26 13.81 12.29 78.79
C GLY A 26 13.34 11.58 77.52
N LEU A 27 12.41 10.62 77.63
CA LEU A 27 11.82 9.93 76.48
C LEU A 27 11.06 10.91 75.57
N LEU A 28 10.35 11.87 76.16
CA LEU A 28 9.56 12.88 75.45
C LEU A 28 10.42 13.98 74.80
N THR A 29 11.52 14.38 75.44
CA THR A 29 12.36 15.50 74.98
C THR A 29 13.56 15.06 74.16
N GLU A 30 14.20 13.95 74.49
CA GLU A 30 15.46 13.49 73.89
C GLU A 30 15.27 12.29 72.94
N HIS A 31 14.23 11.46 73.14
CA HIS A 31 13.99 10.25 72.35
C HIS A 31 12.68 10.28 71.54
N ARG A 32 12.28 11.48 71.10
CA ARG A 32 11.10 11.68 70.26
C ARG A 32 11.11 10.85 68.97
N ASP A 33 12.28 10.66 68.36
CA ASP A 33 12.43 9.89 67.11
C ASP A 33 12.17 8.37 67.33
N GLN A 34 12.46 7.87 68.54
CA GLN A 34 12.19 6.48 68.91
C GLN A 34 10.69 6.26 69.15
N LEU A 35 10.01 7.26 69.74
CA LEU A 35 8.56 7.26 69.84
C LEU A 35 7.90 7.35 68.46
N GLN A 36 8.44 8.17 67.56
CA GLN A 36 7.94 8.28 66.19
C GLN A 36 8.08 6.97 65.41
N SER A 37 9.23 6.30 65.51
CA SER A 37 9.44 4.98 64.90
C SER A 37 8.64 3.86 65.57
N TYR A 38 8.31 3.99 66.86
CA TYR A 38 7.39 3.09 67.55
C TYR A 38 5.96 3.26 67.04
N VAL A 39 5.49 4.50 66.89
CA VAL A 39 4.15 4.81 66.33
C VAL A 39 4.01 4.29 64.89
N THR A 40 5.07 4.34 64.07
CA THR A 40 5.03 3.78 62.71
C THR A 40 4.83 2.26 62.68
N LYS A 41 5.13 1.53 63.76
CA LYS A 41 4.85 0.08 63.83
C LYS A 41 3.35 -0.24 63.89
N PHE A 42 2.54 0.70 64.39
CA PHE A 42 1.08 0.55 64.48
C PHE A 42 0.35 0.96 63.20
N HIS A 43 1.08 1.46 62.20
CA HIS A 43 0.57 1.73 60.86
C HIS A 43 1.32 0.84 59.86
N PRO A 44 0.98 -0.47 59.77
CA PRO A 44 1.65 -1.37 58.86
C PRO A 44 1.39 -0.93 57.42
N LEU A 45 2.43 -0.42 56.76
CA LEU A 45 2.41 -0.06 55.33
C LEU A 45 2.50 -1.29 54.42
N SER A 46 2.60 -2.50 54.99
CA SER A 46 2.82 -3.76 54.27
C SER A 46 1.76 -4.01 53.19
N GLU A 47 0.48 -3.78 53.47
CA GLU A 47 -0.58 -3.96 52.46
C GLU A 47 -0.47 -2.95 51.31
N LEU A 48 -0.03 -1.72 51.60
CA LEU A 48 0.20 -0.69 50.59
C LEU A 48 1.43 -1.02 49.75
N GLU A 49 2.50 -1.53 50.38
CA GLU A 49 3.71 -1.98 49.70
C GLU A 49 3.43 -3.17 48.77
N GLU A 50 2.63 -4.14 49.21
CA GLU A 50 2.16 -5.25 48.37
C GLU A 50 1.35 -4.76 47.17
N GLN A 51 0.42 -3.82 47.37
CA GLN A 51 -0.34 -3.22 46.26
C GLN A 51 0.56 -2.46 45.28
N ILE A 52 1.59 -1.77 45.77
CA ILE A 52 2.56 -1.05 44.93
C ILE A 52 3.40 -2.04 44.12
N GLU A 53 3.85 -3.14 44.71
CA GLU A 53 4.57 -4.23 44.02
C GLU A 53 3.68 -4.88 42.95
N GLU A 54 2.42 -5.18 43.24
CA GLU A 54 1.48 -5.70 42.23
C GLU A 54 1.28 -4.75 41.07
N LEU A 55 1.12 -3.45 41.35
CA LEU A 55 0.96 -2.42 40.32
C LEU A 55 2.23 -2.28 39.48
N ARG A 56 3.42 -2.37 40.09
CA ARG A 56 4.70 -2.42 39.37
C ARG A 56 4.77 -3.62 38.44
N HIS A 57 4.36 -4.80 38.91
CA HIS A 57 4.33 -6.00 38.07
C HIS A 57 3.37 -5.84 36.89
N LYS A 58 2.16 -5.32 37.12
CA LYS A 58 1.18 -5.03 36.05
C LYS A 58 1.71 -4.02 35.03
N LEU A 59 2.43 -2.99 35.48
CA LEU A 59 3.07 -2.02 34.59
C LEU A 59 4.17 -2.65 33.74
N GLN A 60 5.01 -3.52 34.32
CA GLN A 60 6.04 -4.25 33.57
C GLN A 60 5.44 -5.20 32.53
N GLU A 61 4.38 -5.92 32.88
CA GLU A 61 3.66 -6.76 31.91
C GLU A 61 3.06 -5.93 30.78
N LEU A 62 2.47 -4.78 31.09
CA LEU A 62 1.91 -3.89 30.09
C LEU A 62 3.00 -3.36 29.16
N GLN A 63 4.16 -2.99 29.71
CA GLN A 63 5.32 -2.57 28.92
C GLN A 63 5.76 -3.68 27.96
N ARG A 64 5.87 -4.93 28.44
CA ARG A 64 6.24 -6.07 27.59
C ARG A 64 5.23 -6.30 26.45
N LYS A 65 3.93 -6.19 26.74
CA LYS A 65 2.88 -6.29 25.71
C LYS A 65 2.97 -5.17 24.68
N PHE A 66 3.32 -3.96 25.10
CA PHE A 66 3.55 -2.85 24.17
C PHE A 66 4.77 -3.08 23.27
N ASP A 67 5.85 -3.64 23.83
CA ASP A 67 7.06 -3.98 23.07
C ASP A 67 6.75 -5.09 22.04
N GLU A 68 6.03 -6.14 22.43
CA GLU A 68 5.54 -7.20 21.55
C GLU A 68 4.65 -6.63 20.43
N LEU A 69 3.68 -5.78 20.78
CA LEU A 69 2.77 -5.16 19.80
C LEU A 69 3.52 -4.20 18.85
N GLN A 70 4.58 -3.55 19.31
CA GLN A 70 5.40 -2.69 18.48
C GLN A 70 6.17 -3.49 17.42
N ILE A 71 6.62 -4.71 17.77
CA ILE A 71 7.26 -5.63 16.83
C ILE A 71 6.23 -6.10 15.79
N GLU A 72 5.07 -6.60 16.23
CA GLU A 72 3.99 -7.02 15.32
C GLU A 72 3.56 -5.89 14.38
N ARG A 73 3.43 -4.66 14.90
CA ARG A 73 3.12 -3.49 14.08
C ARG A 73 4.19 -3.26 13.02
N HIS A 74 5.47 -3.44 13.36
CA HIS A 74 6.56 -3.27 12.39
C HIS A 74 6.47 -4.31 11.28
N GLU A 75 6.28 -5.58 11.62
CA GLU A 75 6.11 -6.69 10.66
C GLU A 75 4.93 -6.43 9.71
N VAL A 76 3.76 -6.07 10.25
CA VAL A 76 2.58 -5.74 9.44
C VAL A 76 2.84 -4.55 8.52
N THR A 77 3.61 -3.55 9.00
CA THR A 77 3.97 -2.40 8.17
C THR A 77 4.85 -2.81 6.99
N GLU A 78 5.82 -3.69 7.21
CA GLU A 78 6.67 -4.24 6.15
C GLU A 78 5.87 -5.07 5.15
N GLU A 79 4.95 -5.92 5.61
CA GLU A 79 4.06 -6.67 4.73
C GLU A 79 3.19 -5.76 3.86
N ILE A 80 2.65 -4.68 4.43
CA ILE A 80 1.87 -3.68 3.68
C ILE A 80 2.74 -2.99 2.62
N GLU A 81 4.00 -2.68 2.92
CA GLU A 81 4.92 -2.08 1.96
C GLU A 81 5.22 -3.05 0.80
N GLN A 82 5.44 -4.34 1.09
CA GLN A 82 5.63 -5.36 0.06
C GLN A 82 4.38 -5.52 -0.82
N LEU A 83 3.18 -5.50 -0.23
CA LEU A 83 1.93 -5.56 -0.98
C LEU A 83 1.75 -4.34 -1.90
N LYS A 84 2.12 -3.14 -1.45
CA LYS A 84 2.09 -1.93 -2.30
C LYS A 84 3.05 -2.04 -3.48
N ILE A 85 4.23 -2.63 -3.27
CA ILE A 85 5.17 -2.88 -4.37
C ILE A 85 4.53 -3.86 -5.37
N CYS A 86 3.98 -4.97 -4.90
CA CYS A 86 3.32 -5.95 -5.76
C CYS A 86 2.12 -5.35 -6.53
N GLU A 87 1.31 -4.51 -5.88
CA GLU A 87 0.22 -3.78 -6.52
C GLU A 87 0.75 -2.87 -7.63
N SER A 88 1.84 -2.13 -7.38
CA SER A 88 2.44 -1.25 -8.38
C SER A 88 2.95 -2.01 -9.61
N GLU A 89 3.55 -3.18 -9.40
CA GLU A 89 4.01 -4.06 -10.48
C GLU A 89 2.84 -4.62 -11.29
N TYR A 90 1.78 -5.06 -10.59
CA TYR A 90 0.56 -5.53 -11.22
C TYR A 90 -0.09 -4.44 -12.08
N VAL A 91 -0.24 -3.23 -11.54
CA VAL A 91 -0.82 -2.09 -12.27
C VAL A 91 0.01 -1.77 -13.51
N LYS A 92 1.35 -1.81 -13.41
CA LYS A 92 2.23 -1.60 -14.56
C LYS A 92 2.01 -2.67 -15.64
N GLN A 93 2.01 -3.95 -15.27
CA GLN A 93 1.77 -5.04 -16.23
C GLN A 93 0.39 -4.92 -16.89
N TRP A 94 -0.63 -4.56 -16.11
CA TRP A 94 -1.97 -4.33 -16.63
C TRP A 94 -2.01 -3.15 -17.60
N GLN A 95 -1.35 -2.04 -17.28
CA GLN A 95 -1.25 -0.88 -18.18
C GLN A 95 -0.50 -1.21 -19.46
N ASP A 96 0.60 -1.96 -19.38
CA ASP A 96 1.37 -2.40 -20.55
C ASP A 96 0.52 -3.30 -21.45
N LEU A 97 -0.21 -4.27 -20.86
CA LEU A 97 -1.14 -5.12 -21.59
C LEU A 97 -2.26 -4.32 -22.24
N GLN A 98 -2.87 -3.40 -21.49
CA GLN A 98 -3.94 -2.55 -21.99
C GLN A 98 -3.44 -1.63 -23.11
N GLY A 99 -2.21 -1.14 -23.02
CA GLY A 99 -1.52 -0.41 -24.07
C GLY A 99 -1.35 -1.27 -25.33
N MET A 100 -0.84 -2.49 -25.18
CA MET A 100 -0.69 -3.44 -26.29
C MET A 100 -2.04 -3.75 -26.96
N ILE A 101 -3.09 -4.00 -26.16
CA ILE A 101 -4.43 -4.23 -26.68
C ILE A 101 -4.91 -2.98 -27.43
N ARG A 102 -4.85 -1.80 -26.81
CA ARG A 102 -5.31 -0.56 -27.42
C ARG A 102 -4.60 -0.24 -28.73
N ASP A 103 -3.29 -0.44 -28.79
CA ASP A 103 -2.47 0.05 -29.89
C ASP A 103 -2.39 -0.96 -31.05
N ASN A 104 -2.60 -2.26 -30.79
CA ASN A 104 -2.49 -3.31 -31.81
C ASN A 104 -3.77 -4.08 -32.08
N TYR A 105 -4.61 -4.29 -31.06
CA TYR A 105 -5.72 -5.24 -31.11
C TYR A 105 -7.09 -4.59 -30.93
N SER A 106 -7.15 -3.32 -30.53
CA SER A 106 -8.41 -2.59 -30.49
C SER A 106 -8.97 -2.50 -31.90
N ASP A 107 -10.29 -2.49 -31.97
CA ASP A 107 -11.02 -2.38 -33.23
C ASP A 107 -10.54 -1.14 -34.01
N GLU A 108 -10.35 -0.02 -33.31
CA GLU A 108 -9.83 1.23 -33.87
C GLU A 108 -8.38 1.11 -34.36
N ALA A 109 -7.51 0.38 -33.64
CA ALA A 109 -6.13 0.15 -34.09
C ALA A 109 -6.06 -0.73 -35.33
N MET A 110 -6.82 -1.84 -35.35
CA MET A 110 -6.88 -2.72 -36.52
C MET A 110 -7.47 -1.98 -37.72
N LYS A 111 -8.54 -1.20 -37.51
CA LYS A 111 -9.14 -0.34 -38.54
C LYS A 111 -8.15 0.68 -39.09
N ARG A 112 -7.40 1.36 -38.21
CA ARG A 112 -6.32 2.28 -38.62
C ARG A 112 -5.23 1.57 -39.44
N LYS A 113 -4.83 0.36 -39.05
CA LYS A 113 -3.86 -0.45 -39.83
C LYS A 113 -4.39 -0.77 -41.23
N VAL A 114 -5.65 -1.16 -41.36
CA VAL A 114 -6.29 -1.42 -42.66
C VAL A 114 -6.37 -0.13 -43.50
N GLN A 115 -6.76 0.99 -42.89
CA GLN A 115 -6.80 2.28 -43.59
C GLN A 115 -5.42 2.71 -44.10
N LEU A 116 -4.36 2.51 -43.31
CA LEU A 116 -2.99 2.78 -43.74
C LEU A 116 -2.56 1.87 -44.88
N SER A 117 -2.88 0.56 -44.83
CA SER A 117 -2.62 -0.37 -45.95
C SER A 117 -3.33 0.05 -47.23
N ILE A 118 -4.58 0.54 -47.15
CA ILE A 118 -5.32 1.05 -48.31
C ILE A 118 -4.61 2.26 -48.92
N ARG A 119 -4.16 3.20 -48.09
CA ARG A 119 -3.40 4.37 -48.56
C ARG A 119 -2.08 3.97 -49.21
N GLN A 120 -1.36 3.03 -48.61
CA GLN A 120 -0.10 2.51 -49.16
C GLN A 120 -0.32 1.81 -50.52
N LEU A 121 -1.38 1.00 -50.67
CA LEU A 121 -1.71 0.36 -51.94
C LEU A 121 -2.06 1.39 -53.02
N ASP A 122 -2.80 2.45 -52.67
CA ASP A 122 -3.13 3.53 -53.61
C ASP A 122 -1.87 4.30 -54.03
N GLU A 123 -0.98 4.60 -53.08
CA GLU A 123 0.31 5.25 -53.37
C GLU A 123 1.21 4.36 -54.24
N GLN A 124 1.28 3.06 -53.97
CA GLN A 124 2.02 2.11 -54.81
C GLN A 124 1.43 2.00 -56.22
N CYS A 125 0.10 2.05 -56.38
CA CYS A 125 -0.54 2.09 -57.70
C CYS A 125 -0.15 3.37 -58.44
N ASN A 126 -0.21 4.52 -57.78
CA ASN A 126 0.19 5.81 -58.36
C ASN A 126 1.68 5.84 -58.72
N GLN A 127 2.54 5.27 -57.88
CA GLN A 127 3.98 5.15 -58.17
C GLN A 127 4.24 4.23 -59.37
N LEU A 128 3.51 3.12 -59.48
CA LEU A 128 3.57 2.25 -60.66
C LEU A 128 3.17 3.02 -61.92
N GLU A 129 2.06 3.76 -61.91
CA GLU A 129 1.61 4.58 -63.05
C GLU A 129 2.65 5.64 -63.44
N LEU A 130 3.24 6.34 -62.47
CA LEU A 130 4.32 7.31 -62.69
C LEU A 130 5.58 6.64 -63.26
N SER A 131 5.92 5.44 -62.77
CA SER A 131 7.06 4.68 -63.29
C SER A 131 6.82 4.24 -64.74
N LEU A 132 5.60 3.84 -65.11
CA LEU A 132 5.27 3.53 -66.49
C LEU A 132 5.38 4.78 -67.39
N ASN A 133 4.83 5.92 -66.97
CA ASN A 133 4.85 7.17 -67.74
C ASN A 133 6.27 7.71 -67.98
N THR A 134 7.21 7.42 -67.08
CA THR A 134 8.63 7.76 -67.27
C THR A 134 9.37 6.76 -68.15
N HIS A 135 8.91 5.49 -68.20
CA HIS A 135 9.51 4.45 -69.03
C HIS A 135 8.93 4.42 -70.45
N THR A 136 7.74 4.97 -70.71
CA THR A 136 7.12 5.07 -72.03
C THR A 136 7.91 5.91 -73.06
N GLU A 137 8.90 6.71 -72.62
CA GLU A 137 9.82 7.43 -73.52
C GLU A 137 10.89 6.51 -74.14
N ASN A 138 11.16 5.35 -73.53
CA ASN A 138 12.05 4.32 -74.06
C ASN A 138 11.21 3.11 -74.49
N LYS A 139 11.48 2.54 -75.67
CA LYS A 139 10.72 1.41 -76.25
C LYS A 139 10.40 0.33 -75.20
N LEU A 140 9.13 0.18 -74.85
CA LEU A 140 8.65 -0.86 -73.93
C LEU A 140 8.71 -2.24 -74.60
N ASP A 141 9.33 -3.19 -73.92
CA ASP A 141 9.25 -4.62 -74.26
C ASP A 141 7.84 -5.16 -73.94
N SER A 142 7.28 -6.01 -74.82
CA SER A 142 5.93 -6.58 -74.61
C SER A 142 5.81 -7.33 -73.28
N ASN A 143 6.89 -8.01 -72.85
CA ASN A 143 6.90 -8.74 -71.58
C ASN A 143 6.89 -7.82 -70.36
N SER A 144 7.46 -6.60 -70.45
CA SER A 144 7.48 -5.68 -69.31
C SER A 144 6.12 -4.99 -69.12
N LEU A 145 5.38 -4.78 -70.20
CA LEU A 145 4.00 -4.30 -70.16
C LEU A 145 3.07 -5.32 -69.48
N ASP A 146 3.17 -6.60 -69.84
CA ASP A 146 2.34 -7.64 -69.22
C ASP A 146 2.65 -7.81 -67.73
N THR A 147 3.92 -7.70 -67.32
CA THR A 147 4.28 -7.71 -65.90
C THR A 147 3.72 -6.51 -65.15
N PHE A 148 3.75 -5.32 -65.76
CA PHE A 148 3.17 -4.11 -65.18
C PHE A 148 1.66 -4.23 -65.01
N VAL A 149 0.95 -4.66 -66.06
CA VAL A 149 -0.51 -4.80 -66.04
C VAL A 149 -0.93 -5.79 -64.96
N ASN A 150 -0.23 -6.92 -64.85
CA ASN A 150 -0.51 -7.91 -63.81
C ASN A 150 -0.24 -7.37 -62.40
N GLU A 151 0.88 -6.68 -62.18
CA GLU A 151 1.22 -6.13 -60.87
C GLU A 151 0.26 -5.00 -60.45
N TYR A 152 -0.10 -4.12 -61.38
CA TYR A 152 -1.06 -3.05 -61.15
C TYR A 152 -2.46 -3.61 -60.85
N LEU A 153 -2.92 -4.59 -61.65
CA LEU A 153 -4.25 -5.17 -61.49
C LEU A 153 -4.38 -5.95 -60.18
N GLU A 154 -3.33 -6.69 -59.77
CA GLU A 154 -3.30 -7.35 -58.47
C GLU A 154 -3.32 -6.35 -57.29
N LYS A 155 -2.51 -5.29 -57.35
CA LYS A 155 -2.52 -4.25 -56.30
C LYS A 155 -3.86 -3.51 -56.24
N ARG A 156 -4.48 -3.21 -57.39
CA ARG A 156 -5.77 -2.52 -57.45
C ARG A 156 -6.92 -3.40 -56.96
N LYS A 157 -6.88 -4.70 -57.26
CA LYS A 157 -7.81 -5.69 -56.72
C LYS A 157 -7.70 -5.77 -55.20
N LEU A 158 -6.47 -5.82 -54.66
CA LEU A 158 -6.23 -5.82 -53.21
C LEU A 158 -6.73 -4.52 -52.55
N PHE A 159 -6.52 -3.37 -53.18
CA PHE A 159 -7.02 -2.08 -52.72
C PHE A 159 -8.55 -2.08 -52.58
N HIS A 160 -9.27 -2.47 -53.64
CA HIS A 160 -10.73 -2.49 -53.61
C HIS A 160 -11.28 -3.52 -52.62
N LEU A 161 -10.66 -4.70 -52.54
CA LEU A 161 -11.02 -5.73 -51.57
C LEU A 161 -10.87 -5.23 -50.12
N GLN A 162 -9.76 -4.58 -49.79
CA GLN A 162 -9.56 -4.03 -48.45
C GLN A 162 -10.53 -2.88 -48.14
N ARG A 163 -10.83 -2.04 -49.13
CA ARG A 163 -11.80 -0.95 -49.01
C ARG A 163 -13.23 -1.45 -48.76
N GLU A 164 -13.65 -2.51 -49.45
CA GLU A 164 -14.95 -3.16 -49.21
C GLU A 164 -15.01 -3.83 -47.83
N LYS A 165 -13.92 -4.50 -47.42
CA LYS A 165 -13.80 -5.05 -46.06
C LYS A 165 -13.92 -3.97 -44.99
N LEU A 166 -13.27 -2.81 -45.19
CA LEU A 166 -13.38 -1.68 -44.26
C LEU A 166 -14.81 -1.12 -44.21
N ALA A 167 -15.47 -0.98 -45.36
CA ALA A 167 -16.85 -0.49 -45.43
C ALA A 167 -17.86 -1.42 -44.74
N THR A 168 -17.67 -2.74 -44.89
CA THR A 168 -18.50 -3.73 -44.19
C THR A 168 -18.19 -3.79 -42.70
N TRP A 169 -16.92 -3.65 -42.30
CA TRP A 169 -16.51 -3.52 -40.90
C TRP A 169 -17.19 -2.31 -40.23
N ASP A 170 -17.20 -1.15 -40.90
CA ASP A 170 -17.86 0.06 -40.39
C ASP A 170 -19.38 -0.10 -40.23
N ALA A 171 -20.02 -0.84 -41.13
CA ALA A 171 -21.43 -1.16 -41.03
C ALA A 171 -21.72 -2.12 -39.86
N GLN A 172 -20.83 -3.09 -39.59
CA GLN A 172 -20.96 -4.04 -38.49
C GLN A 172 -20.69 -3.42 -37.11
N GLY A 173 -19.74 -2.48 -37.02
CA GLY A 173 -19.47 -1.75 -35.78
C GLY A 173 -20.71 -0.99 -35.27
N ARG A 174 -21.48 -0.39 -36.19
CA ARG A 174 -22.76 0.29 -35.89
C ARG A 174 -23.89 -0.64 -35.47
N LEU A 175 -23.79 -1.93 -35.78
CA LEU A 175 -24.80 -2.94 -35.39
C LEU A 175 -24.54 -3.54 -34.01
N LYS A 176 -23.30 -3.41 -33.50
CA LYS A 176 -22.91 -3.89 -32.16
C LYS A 176 -22.97 -2.81 -31.08
N SER A 177 -22.94 -1.52 -31.46
CA SER A 177 -23.15 -0.38 -30.56
C SER A 177 -24.64 -0.15 -30.29
#